data_AF-A0A4S4H7I0-F1
#
_entry.id   AF-A0A4S4H7I0-F1
#
_cell.length_a   1.000
_cell.length_b   1.000
_cell.length_c   1.000
_cell.angle_alpha   90.00
_cell.angle_beta   90.00
_cell.angle_gamma   90.00
#
_symmetry.space_group_name_H-M   'P 1'
#
loop_
_entity.id
_entity.type
_entity.pdbx_description
1 polymer ?
#
loop_
_entity_poly.entity_id
_entity_poly.type
_entity_poly.pdbx_seq_one_letter_code
_entity_poly.pdbx_strand_id
1 'polypeptide(L)'
;MKKWLIYVLGIISGIVLTLAFAFCVNLSNNSGIIGLEIFEEPGENMGYSQFEVFQVLESGGALANADDTFDATVFIIPDERQQFYDNQKIVLKNDQCAQRVGTYRYNTKMGIEKTVPAVRIVESAELPLPDKTIASKSNSGKTLFDKPGDCVSRKNFEIQNVLESGDAIALEIRETISGYVFTSDLEVLILAQEGSNFYNNQIVKAPQGKCARQIGNYKYQNYGTTKVIPIIAFK
;
A
#
# COMPACT_ATOMS: atom_id res chain seq x y z
N MET A 1 -7.19 -42.58 -52.90
CA MET A 1 -7.30 -41.29 -52.19
C MET A 1 -6.00 -40.52 -52.38
N LYS A 2 -6.03 -39.31 -52.97
CA LYS A 2 -4.80 -38.53 -53.21
C LYS A 2 -4.18 -38.18 -51.86
N LYS A 3 -2.96 -38.69 -51.58
CA LYS A 3 -2.27 -38.53 -50.30
C LYS A 3 -2.23 -37.08 -49.80
N TRP A 4 -2.23 -36.11 -50.72
CA TRP A 4 -2.27 -34.68 -50.40
C TRP A 4 -3.51 -34.23 -49.59
N LEU A 5 -4.66 -34.89 -49.73
CA LEU A 5 -5.89 -34.54 -49.01
C LEU A 5 -5.75 -34.81 -47.50
N ILE A 6 -5.01 -35.85 -47.14
CA ILE A 6 -4.75 -36.22 -45.74
C ILE A 6 -3.82 -35.18 -45.10
N TYR A 7 -2.85 -34.67 -45.86
CA TYR A 7 -1.97 -33.58 -45.39
C TYR A 7 -2.75 -32.27 -45.16
N VAL A 8 -3.63 -31.89 -46.08
CA VAL A 8 -4.44 -30.67 -45.93
C VAL A 8 -5.40 -30.79 -44.74
N LEU A 9 -6.02 -31.96 -44.56
CA LEU A 9 -6.91 -32.21 -43.42
C LEU A 9 -6.16 -32.15 -42.08
N GLY A 10 -4.93 -32.67 -42.02
CA GLY A 10 -4.06 -32.57 -40.84
C GLY A 10 -3.70 -31.14 -40.47
N ILE A 11 -3.39 -30.29 -41.46
CA ILE A 11 -3.09 -28.86 -41.23
C ILE A 11 -4.31 -28.13 -40.68
N ILE A 12 -5.49 -28.33 -41.28
CA ILE A 12 -6.73 -27.70 -40.83
C ILE A 12 -7.07 -28.17 -39.39
N SER A 13 -6.96 -29.47 -39.13
CA SER A 13 -7.19 -30.02 -37.79
C SER A 13 -6.21 -29.44 -36.75
N GLY A 14 -4.94 -29.24 -37.12
CA GLY A 14 -3.94 -28.62 -36.26
C GLY A 14 -4.28 -27.18 -35.93
N ILE A 15 -4.68 -26.37 -36.92
CA ILE A 15 -5.09 -24.97 -36.72
C ILE A 15 -6.31 -24.89 -35.79
N VAL A 16 -7.32 -25.73 -36.01
CA VAL A 16 -8.52 -25.78 -35.16
C VAL A 16 -8.16 -26.18 -33.73
N LEU A 17 -7.28 -27.17 -33.55
CA LEU A 17 -6.84 -27.60 -32.22
C LEU A 17 -6.08 -26.49 -31.49
N THR A 18 -5.19 -25.77 -32.18
CA THR A 18 -4.44 -24.64 -31.59
C THR A 18 -5.37 -23.50 -31.18
N LEU A 19 -6.36 -23.16 -32.01
CA LEU A 19 -7.36 -22.13 -31.67
C LEU A 19 -8.24 -22.56 -30.50
N ALA A 20 -8.66 -23.83 -30.46
CA ALA A 20 -9.44 -24.37 -29.34
C ALA A 20 -8.62 -24.36 -28.03
N PHE A 21 -7.34 -24.74 -28.08
CA PHE A 21 -6.46 -24.70 -26.93
C PHE A 21 -6.24 -23.27 -26.43
N ALA A 22 -5.97 -22.32 -27.32
CA ALA A 22 -5.83 -20.90 -26.97
C ALA A 22 -7.11 -20.33 -26.34
N PHE A 23 -8.29 -20.70 -26.86
CA PHE A 23 -9.58 -20.32 -26.30
C PHE A 23 -9.80 -20.91 -24.90
N CYS A 24 -9.48 -22.18 -24.69
CA CYS A 24 -9.59 -22.82 -23.37
C CYS A 24 -8.65 -22.18 -22.33
N VAL A 25 -7.41 -21.85 -22.70
CA VAL A 25 -6.47 -21.14 -21.81
C VAL A 25 -7.00 -19.74 -21.47
N ASN A 26 -7.56 -19.03 -22.45
CA ASN A 26 -8.16 -17.71 -22.21
C ASN A 26 -9.38 -17.77 -21.27
N LEU A 27 -10.22 -18.81 -21.38
CA LEU A 27 -11.36 -19.02 -20.50
C LEU A 27 -10.95 -19.33 -19.04
N SER A 28 -9.81 -20.00 -18.85
CA SER A 28 -9.31 -20.42 -17.54
C SER A 28 -8.68 -19.29 -16.70
N ASN A 29 -8.41 -18.12 -17.29
CA ASN A 29 -7.73 -17.02 -16.59
C ASN A 29 -8.68 -16.10 -15.81
N ASN A 30 -9.96 -16.47 -15.65
CA ASN A 30 -10.89 -15.72 -14.81
C ASN A 30 -11.20 -16.48 -13.52
N SER A 31 -10.96 -15.83 -12.38
CA SER A 31 -11.25 -16.29 -11.02
C SER A 31 -12.74 -16.54 -10.72
N GLY A 32 -13.63 -16.44 -11.71
CA GLY A 32 -15.08 -16.53 -11.56
C GLY A 32 -15.73 -15.29 -10.94
N ILE A 33 -14.94 -14.34 -10.44
CA ILE A 33 -15.44 -13.11 -9.80
C ILE A 33 -15.52 -11.99 -10.84
N ILE A 34 -16.73 -11.53 -11.14
CA ILE A 34 -16.96 -10.44 -12.09
C ILE A 34 -16.28 -9.17 -11.59
N GLY A 35 -15.41 -8.59 -12.41
CA GLY A 35 -14.66 -7.36 -12.10
C GLY A 35 -13.30 -7.60 -11.45
N LEU A 36 -12.93 -8.84 -11.13
CA LEU A 36 -11.61 -9.19 -10.62
C LEU A 36 -10.64 -9.52 -11.76
N GLU A 37 -9.51 -8.83 -11.79
CA GLU A 37 -8.39 -9.10 -12.69
C GLU A 37 -7.16 -9.49 -11.85
N ILE A 38 -6.71 -10.74 -11.97
CA ILE A 38 -5.55 -11.27 -11.23
C ILE A 38 -4.29 -11.12 -12.09
N PHE A 39 -3.19 -10.69 -11.48
CA PHE A 39 -1.89 -10.57 -12.13
C PHE A 39 -1.26 -11.95 -12.38
N GLU A 40 -0.40 -12.05 -13.41
CA GLU A 40 0.37 -13.27 -13.68
C GLU A 40 1.31 -13.63 -12.52
N GLU A 41 1.90 -12.60 -11.90
CA GLU A 41 2.72 -12.72 -10.70
C GLU A 41 2.13 -11.87 -9.56
N PRO A 42 2.16 -12.37 -8.31
CA PRO A 42 1.67 -11.60 -7.18
C PRO A 42 2.54 -10.37 -6.98
N GLY A 43 1.88 -9.23 -6.76
CA GLY A 43 2.50 -7.94 -6.51
C GLY A 43 2.98 -7.79 -5.07
N GLU A 44 3.21 -6.54 -4.69
CA GLU A 44 3.78 -6.17 -3.40
C GLU A 44 2.86 -6.44 -2.19
N ASN A 45 3.48 -6.57 -1.02
CA ASN A 45 2.78 -6.61 0.26
C ASN A 45 2.37 -5.19 0.65
N MET A 46 1.08 -4.99 0.92
CA MET A 46 0.46 -3.67 1.03
C MET A 46 0.66 -2.98 2.40
N GLY A 47 1.40 -3.60 3.32
CA GLY A 47 1.77 -3.00 4.61
C GLY A 47 0.62 -2.80 5.60
N TYR A 48 -0.59 -3.28 5.27
CA TYR A 48 -1.76 -3.15 6.14
C TYR A 48 -1.69 -4.07 7.35
N SER A 49 -2.21 -3.60 8.48
CA SER A 49 -2.26 -4.36 9.74
C SER A 49 -3.65 -4.93 10.04
N GLN A 50 -4.70 -4.29 9.53
CA GLN A 50 -6.08 -4.70 9.76
C GLN A 50 -7.00 -4.27 8.62
N PHE A 51 -8.16 -4.92 8.55
CA PHE A 51 -9.23 -4.61 7.62
C PHE A 51 -10.57 -4.57 8.35
N GLU A 52 -11.42 -3.62 7.99
CA GLU A 52 -12.83 -3.62 8.35
C GLU A 52 -13.67 -3.84 7.10
N VAL A 53 -14.33 -5.01 7.03
CA VAL A 53 -15.21 -5.37 5.92
C VAL A 53 -16.44 -4.49 5.98
N PHE A 54 -16.76 -3.77 4.90
CA PHE A 54 -18.00 -2.98 4.83
C PHE A 54 -19.02 -3.55 3.85
N GLN A 55 -18.61 -4.48 2.98
CA GLN A 55 -19.52 -5.15 2.06
C GLN A 55 -18.97 -6.49 1.59
N VAL A 56 -19.70 -7.57 1.86
CA VAL A 56 -19.46 -8.89 1.25
C VAL A 56 -20.23 -9.01 -0.06
N LEU A 57 -19.60 -9.61 -1.08
CA LEU A 57 -20.18 -9.83 -2.40
C LEU A 57 -20.73 -11.26 -2.54
N GLU A 58 -21.60 -11.46 -3.53
CA GLU A 58 -22.15 -12.78 -3.87
C GLU A 58 -21.06 -13.80 -4.23
N SER A 59 -19.91 -13.33 -4.73
CA SER A 59 -18.74 -14.17 -5.02
C SER A 59 -18.02 -14.69 -3.78
N GLY A 60 -18.44 -14.27 -2.57
CA GLY A 60 -17.81 -14.59 -1.30
C GLY A 60 -16.62 -13.71 -0.94
N GLY A 61 -16.13 -12.85 -1.85
CA GLY A 61 -15.11 -11.85 -1.53
C GLY A 61 -15.68 -10.61 -0.85
N ALA A 62 -14.80 -9.79 -0.27
CA ALA A 62 -15.20 -8.67 0.56
C ALA A 62 -14.50 -7.37 0.17
N LEU A 63 -15.27 -6.28 0.14
CA LEU A 63 -14.71 -4.93 0.16
C LEU A 63 -14.47 -4.50 1.60
N ALA A 64 -13.26 -4.01 1.87
CA ALA A 64 -12.83 -3.62 3.20
C ALA A 64 -12.00 -2.34 3.21
N ASN A 65 -12.08 -1.59 4.29
CA ASN A 65 -11.17 -0.47 4.56
C ASN A 65 -9.96 -0.99 5.32
N ALA A 66 -8.77 -0.63 4.87
CA ALA A 66 -7.52 -0.99 5.54
C ALA A 66 -7.17 0.04 6.64
N ASP A 67 -6.65 -0.44 7.76
CA ASP A 67 -6.12 0.35 8.87
C ASP A 67 -7.04 1.49 9.34
N ASP A 68 -8.35 1.20 9.42
CA ASP A 68 -9.41 2.16 9.80
C ASP A 68 -9.43 3.44 8.94
N THR A 69 -8.85 3.40 7.74
CA THR A 69 -8.74 4.55 6.82
C THR A 69 -9.73 4.38 5.67
N PHE A 70 -10.69 5.31 5.56
CA PHE A 70 -11.73 5.30 4.51
C PHE A 70 -11.16 5.43 3.09
N ASP A 71 -9.95 5.97 2.94
CA ASP A 71 -9.30 6.16 1.63
C ASP A 71 -8.56 4.90 1.13
N ALA A 72 -8.41 3.88 1.97
CA ALA A 72 -7.67 2.66 1.67
C ALA A 72 -8.62 1.46 1.50
N THR A 73 -9.51 1.52 0.51
CA THR A 73 -10.39 0.39 0.17
C THR A 73 -9.65 -0.70 -0.61
N VAL A 74 -9.82 -1.95 -0.21
CA VAL A 74 -9.33 -3.15 -0.91
C VAL A 74 -10.44 -4.15 -1.15
N PHE A 75 -10.24 -5.03 -2.13
CA PHE A 75 -11.03 -6.25 -2.31
C PHE A 75 -10.25 -7.45 -1.79
N ILE A 76 -10.73 -8.08 -0.73
CA ILE A 76 -10.15 -9.29 -0.15
C ILE A 76 -10.74 -10.50 -0.88
N ILE A 77 -9.86 -11.25 -1.54
CA ILE A 77 -10.22 -12.50 -2.20
C ILE A 77 -10.35 -13.59 -1.13
N PRO A 78 -11.46 -14.34 -1.10
CA PRO A 78 -11.63 -15.40 -0.12
C PRO A 78 -10.70 -16.57 -0.44
N ASP A 79 -10.19 -17.20 0.62
CA ASP A 79 -9.61 -18.54 0.53
C ASP A 79 -10.69 -19.61 0.68
N GLU A 80 -10.37 -20.87 0.34
CA GLU A 80 -11.34 -21.98 0.27
C GLU A 80 -12.18 -22.18 1.55
N ARG A 81 -11.68 -21.72 2.70
CA ARG A 81 -12.32 -21.87 4.01
C ARG A 81 -12.73 -20.55 4.65
N GLN A 82 -12.46 -19.42 4.00
CA GLN A 82 -12.70 -18.11 4.58
C GLN A 82 -14.05 -17.57 4.14
N GLN A 83 -14.90 -17.25 5.11
CA GLN A 83 -16.19 -16.60 4.88
C GLN A 83 -16.16 -15.24 5.57
N PHE A 84 -16.52 -14.20 4.82
CA PHE A 84 -16.61 -12.85 5.33
C PHE A 84 -18.04 -12.51 5.76
N TYR A 85 -18.17 -11.54 6.66
CA TYR A 85 -19.44 -10.90 6.99
C TYR A 85 -19.25 -9.38 7.12
N ASP A 86 -20.33 -8.62 6.95
CA ASP A 86 -20.29 -7.16 7.04
C ASP A 86 -19.88 -6.70 8.45
N ASN A 87 -19.05 -5.67 8.52
CA ASN A 87 -18.41 -5.13 9.73
C ASN A 87 -17.45 -6.10 10.42
N GLN A 88 -17.00 -7.15 9.72
CA GLN A 88 -15.96 -8.02 10.23
C GLN A 88 -14.64 -7.25 10.31
N LYS A 89 -14.05 -7.24 11.51
CA LYS A 89 -12.68 -6.79 11.73
C LYS A 89 -11.71 -7.95 11.56
N ILE A 90 -10.79 -7.82 10.62
CA ILE A 90 -9.73 -8.79 10.33
C ILE A 90 -8.43 -8.15 10.77
N VAL A 91 -7.78 -8.71 11.79
CA VAL A 91 -6.47 -8.23 12.25
C VAL A 91 -5.42 -9.22 11.74
N LEU A 92 -4.44 -8.73 10.99
CA LEU A 92 -3.34 -9.55 10.51
C LEU A 92 -2.39 -9.87 11.67
N LYS A 93 -1.99 -11.13 11.75
CA LYS A 93 -0.93 -11.54 12.66
C LYS A 93 0.43 -11.09 12.13
N ASN A 94 1.45 -11.10 13.00
CA ASN A 94 2.83 -10.69 12.63
C ASN A 94 3.44 -11.53 11.50
N ASP A 95 2.93 -12.74 11.29
CA ASP A 95 3.32 -13.66 10.22
C ASP A 95 2.40 -13.58 9.01
N GLN A 96 1.40 -12.70 8.99
CA GLN A 96 0.48 -12.52 7.87
C GLN A 96 0.71 -11.19 7.19
N CYS A 97 0.51 -11.16 5.87
CA CYS A 97 0.51 -9.91 5.12
C CYS A 97 -0.59 -9.93 4.06
N ALA A 98 -1.06 -8.73 3.70
CA ALA A 98 -1.95 -8.55 2.57
C ALA A 98 -1.11 -8.38 1.29
N GLN A 99 -1.04 -9.44 0.51
CA GLN A 99 -0.34 -9.45 -0.76
C GLN A 99 -1.30 -8.99 -1.86
N ARG A 100 -0.89 -7.97 -2.64
CA ARG A 100 -1.66 -7.53 -3.80
C ARG A 100 -1.52 -8.55 -4.91
N VAL A 101 -2.63 -9.10 -5.38
CA VAL A 101 -2.64 -10.11 -6.45
C VAL A 101 -3.42 -9.66 -7.68
N GLY A 102 -3.99 -8.46 -7.65
CA GLY A 102 -4.77 -7.96 -8.78
C GLY A 102 -5.43 -6.61 -8.54
N THR A 103 -6.48 -6.36 -9.32
CA THR A 103 -7.40 -5.23 -9.13
C THR A 103 -8.85 -5.70 -9.21
N TYR A 104 -9.74 -4.99 -8.54
CA TYR A 104 -11.17 -5.26 -8.53
C TYR A 104 -11.95 -4.01 -8.92
N ARG A 105 -12.83 -4.15 -9.91
CA ARG A 105 -13.72 -3.10 -10.42
C ARG A 105 -15.14 -3.34 -9.92
N TYR A 106 -15.76 -2.31 -9.34
CA TYR A 106 -17.15 -2.37 -8.89
C TYR A 106 -17.88 -1.05 -9.09
N ASN A 107 -19.21 -1.12 -9.15
CA ASN A 107 -20.07 0.06 -9.16
C ASN A 107 -20.64 0.31 -7.77
N THR A 108 -20.50 1.54 -7.30
CA THR A 108 -21.20 2.00 -6.11
C THR A 108 -22.71 2.08 -6.36
N LYS A 109 -23.51 2.18 -5.28
CA LYS A 109 -24.98 2.37 -5.37
C LYS A 109 -25.37 3.63 -6.15
N MET A 110 -24.46 4.61 -6.27
CA MET A 110 -24.65 5.83 -7.05
C MET A 110 -24.27 5.68 -8.54
N GLY A 111 -23.90 4.47 -8.99
CA GLY A 111 -23.49 4.20 -10.37
C GLY A 111 -22.08 4.69 -10.72
N ILE A 112 -21.29 5.10 -9.71
CA ILE A 112 -19.89 5.49 -9.91
C ILE A 112 -19.05 4.22 -9.91
N GLU A 113 -18.33 3.99 -11.01
CA GLU A 113 -17.35 2.91 -11.12
C GLU A 113 -16.10 3.23 -10.30
N LYS A 114 -15.59 2.22 -9.59
CA LYS A 114 -14.40 2.29 -8.75
C LYS A 114 -13.51 1.10 -9.06
N THR A 115 -12.20 1.32 -8.99
CA THR A 115 -11.18 0.28 -9.09
C THR A 115 -10.35 0.29 -7.82
N VAL A 116 -10.21 -0.86 -7.18
CA VAL A 116 -9.45 -1.02 -5.92
C VAL A 116 -8.44 -2.15 -6.05
N PRO A 117 -7.40 -2.20 -5.22
CA PRO A 117 -6.49 -3.34 -5.18
C PRO A 117 -7.22 -4.61 -4.76
N ALA A 118 -6.92 -5.73 -5.42
CA ALA A 118 -7.34 -7.06 -4.97
C ALA A 118 -6.20 -7.72 -4.19
N VAL A 119 -6.49 -8.21 -2.98
CA VAL A 119 -5.51 -8.74 -2.04
C VAL A 119 -5.86 -10.14 -1.56
N ARG A 120 -4.83 -10.93 -1.26
CA ARG A 120 -4.92 -12.17 -0.45
C ARG A 120 -4.18 -11.97 0.86
N ILE A 121 -4.69 -12.58 1.92
CA ILE A 121 -3.99 -12.62 3.20
C ILE A 121 -3.15 -13.89 3.19
N VAL A 122 -1.84 -13.76 3.09
CA VAL A 122 -0.92 -14.90 3.00
C VAL A 122 -0.06 -15.00 4.26
N GLU A 123 0.32 -16.23 4.61
CA GLU A 123 1.33 -16.46 5.64
C GLU A 123 2.72 -16.19 5.05
N SER A 124 3.54 -15.42 5.76
CA SER A 124 4.89 -15.01 5.38
C SER A 124 5.86 -16.19 5.22
N ALA A 125 5.45 -17.40 5.62
CA ALA A 125 6.21 -18.63 5.46
C ALA A 125 6.11 -19.25 4.04
N GLU A 126 5.12 -18.86 3.23
CA GLU A 126 4.95 -19.38 1.86
C GLU A 126 5.67 -18.54 0.78
N LEU A 127 6.33 -17.46 1.17
CA LEU A 127 7.16 -16.65 0.28
C LEU A 127 8.63 -17.08 0.41
N PRO A 128 9.37 -17.32 -0.68
CA PRO A 128 10.82 -17.37 -0.60
C PRO A 128 11.30 -16.02 -0.07
N LEU A 129 11.85 -16.07 1.14
CA LEU A 129 12.47 -14.92 1.80
C LEU A 129 13.44 -14.24 0.82
N PRO A 130 13.31 -12.94 0.53
CA PRO A 130 14.47 -12.20 0.06
C PRO A 130 15.46 -12.21 1.23
N ASP A 131 16.67 -12.69 0.94
CA ASP A 131 17.76 -12.93 1.87
C ASP A 131 17.81 -11.91 3.01
N LYS A 132 17.45 -12.37 4.21
CA LYS A 132 17.76 -11.69 5.46
C LYS A 132 19.19 -12.06 5.83
N THR A 133 20.17 -11.39 5.22
CA THR A 133 21.56 -11.39 5.70
C THR A 133 21.97 -9.99 6.18
N ILE A 134 21.66 -9.76 7.45
CA ILE A 134 22.47 -9.14 8.52
C ILE A 134 23.43 -7.97 8.18
N ALA A 135 23.16 -6.88 8.92
CA ALA A 135 24.07 -5.84 9.41
C ALA A 135 24.42 -4.64 8.50
N SER A 136 23.81 -3.49 8.79
CA SER A 136 24.55 -2.42 9.48
C SER A 136 23.59 -1.42 10.15
N LYS A 137 23.95 -0.94 11.35
CA LYS A 137 23.48 0.37 11.81
C LYS A 137 23.95 1.40 10.79
N SER A 138 23.06 2.03 10.04
CA SER A 138 23.24 3.41 9.53
C SER A 138 22.02 3.87 8.75
N ASN A 139 21.40 4.97 9.18
CA ASN A 139 20.89 6.06 8.33
C ASN A 139 20.31 5.70 6.94
N SER A 140 19.52 4.63 6.78
CA SER A 140 19.06 4.21 5.46
C SER A 140 17.93 5.14 4.99
N GLY A 141 18.30 6.16 4.23
CA GLY A 141 17.38 7.11 3.62
C GLY A 141 17.64 8.58 3.97
N LYS A 142 18.47 8.90 4.96
CA LYS A 142 18.76 10.29 5.35
C LYS A 142 19.98 10.83 4.63
N THR A 143 19.86 12.02 4.05
CA THR A 143 20.97 12.79 3.47
C THR A 143 20.96 14.17 4.10
N LEU A 144 21.92 14.46 4.99
CA LEU A 144 22.03 15.76 5.64
C LEU A 144 22.85 16.74 4.80
N PHE A 145 22.52 18.02 4.92
CA PHE A 145 23.25 19.11 4.26
C PHE A 145 24.31 19.70 5.20
N ASP A 146 25.43 20.14 4.63
CA ASP A 146 26.50 20.82 5.39
C ASP A 146 26.02 22.13 6.02
N LYS A 147 25.06 22.80 5.37
CA LYS A 147 24.44 24.03 5.85
C LYS A 147 22.91 23.92 5.75
N PRO A 148 22.17 24.47 6.73
CA PRO A 148 20.72 24.57 6.63
C PRO A 148 20.30 25.34 5.38
N GLY A 149 19.35 24.78 4.65
CA GLY A 149 18.70 25.42 3.52
C GLY A 149 17.62 26.41 3.95
N ASP A 150 16.63 26.54 3.08
CA ASP A 150 15.56 27.51 3.21
C ASP A 150 14.60 27.21 4.36
N CYS A 151 13.90 28.26 4.77
CA CYS A 151 12.77 28.20 5.70
C CYS A 151 11.62 27.45 5.02
N VAL A 152 11.34 26.23 5.45
CA VAL A 152 10.23 25.42 4.93
C VAL A 152 8.92 25.84 5.58
N SER A 153 8.93 26.12 6.89
CA SER A 153 7.74 26.60 7.61
C SER A 153 8.10 27.35 8.90
N ARG A 154 7.16 28.16 9.38
CA ARG A 154 7.18 28.78 10.72
C ARG A 154 6.06 28.26 11.63
N LYS A 155 5.29 27.27 11.16
CA LYS A 155 4.14 26.72 11.88
C LYS A 155 4.55 25.53 12.75
N ASN A 156 3.61 25.09 13.57
CA ASN A 156 3.75 23.90 14.39
C ASN A 156 3.57 22.65 13.52
N PHE A 157 3.98 21.50 14.03
CA PHE A 157 3.86 20.22 13.36
C PHE A 157 3.16 19.21 14.27
N GLU A 158 2.34 18.36 13.70
CA GLU A 158 1.74 17.21 14.39
C GLU A 158 2.47 15.93 13.97
N ILE A 159 2.97 15.18 14.95
CA ILE A 159 3.61 13.88 14.72
C ILE A 159 2.56 12.89 14.21
N GLN A 160 2.81 12.32 13.03
CA GLN A 160 1.96 11.30 12.43
C GLN A 160 2.45 9.89 12.78
N ASN A 161 3.77 9.69 12.72
CA ASN A 161 4.39 8.39 12.96
C ASN A 161 5.79 8.54 13.59
N VAL A 162 6.10 7.70 14.56
CA VAL A 162 7.43 7.59 15.17
C VAL A 162 8.13 6.37 14.62
N LEU A 163 9.29 6.58 14.00
CA LEU A 163 10.10 5.53 13.41
C LEU A 163 10.81 4.71 14.50
N GLU A 164 11.27 3.50 14.15
CA GLU A 164 12.09 2.67 15.05
C GLU A 164 13.38 3.37 15.53
N SER A 165 13.90 4.34 14.77
CA SER A 165 15.04 5.16 15.17
C SER A 165 14.72 6.18 16.27
N GLY A 166 13.44 6.37 16.59
CA GLY A 166 12.93 7.43 17.46
C GLY A 166 12.65 8.75 16.73
N ASP A 167 13.10 8.93 15.49
CA ASP A 167 12.75 10.11 14.68
C ASP A 167 11.27 10.08 14.30
N ALA A 168 10.70 11.23 13.98
CA ALA A 168 9.27 11.33 13.72
C ALA A 168 8.95 11.95 12.36
N ILE A 169 8.01 11.34 11.65
CA ILE A 169 7.35 11.95 10.50
C ILE A 169 6.22 12.84 11.03
N ALA A 170 6.19 14.08 10.57
CA ALA A 170 5.24 15.08 11.04
C ALA A 170 4.64 15.86 9.86
N LEU A 171 3.40 16.31 10.03
CA LEU A 171 2.74 17.21 9.09
C LEU A 171 2.65 18.62 9.68
N GLU A 172 2.86 19.62 8.86
CA GLU A 172 2.66 21.01 9.26
C GLU A 172 1.20 21.25 9.62
N ILE A 173 0.94 21.89 10.76
CA ILE A 173 -0.39 22.31 11.16
C ILE A 173 -0.76 23.57 10.38
N ARG A 174 -1.78 23.46 9.53
CA ARG A 174 -2.34 24.59 8.79
C ARG A 174 -3.06 25.54 9.73
N GLU A 175 -3.95 24.99 10.55
CA GLU A 175 -4.80 25.70 11.51
C GLU A 175 -5.32 24.75 12.61
N THR A 176 -5.84 25.33 13.69
CA THR A 176 -6.50 24.59 14.76
C THR A 176 -7.83 25.26 15.06
N ILE A 177 -8.94 24.54 14.83
CA ILE A 177 -10.30 25.08 14.99
C ILE A 177 -11.02 24.23 16.02
N SER A 178 -11.53 24.84 17.09
CA SER A 178 -12.31 24.15 18.13
C SER A 178 -11.62 22.90 18.72
N GLY A 179 -10.28 22.91 18.81
CA GLY A 179 -9.49 21.78 19.32
C GLY A 179 -9.11 20.73 18.28
N TYR A 180 -9.64 20.81 17.06
CA TYR A 180 -9.25 19.93 15.95
C TYR A 180 -8.03 20.50 15.22
N VAL A 181 -7.05 19.65 14.95
CA VAL A 181 -5.83 19.98 14.20
C VAL A 181 -6.06 19.70 12.73
N PHE A 182 -5.87 20.71 11.89
CA PHE A 182 -5.91 20.57 10.43
C PHE A 182 -4.48 20.69 9.91
N THR A 183 -3.98 19.64 9.27
CA THR A 183 -2.64 19.58 8.70
C THR A 183 -2.63 20.07 7.25
N SER A 184 -1.45 20.45 6.77
CA SER A 184 -1.18 20.68 5.35
C SER A 184 -0.48 19.47 4.74
N ASP A 185 -0.26 19.51 3.43
CA ASP A 185 0.48 18.45 2.71
C ASP A 185 2.00 18.47 2.97
N LEU A 186 2.48 19.44 3.77
CA LEU A 186 3.90 19.53 4.10
C LEU A 186 4.28 18.48 5.15
N GLU A 187 4.74 17.34 4.66
CA GLU A 187 5.34 16.26 5.45
C GLU A 187 6.84 16.47 5.62
N VAL A 188 7.33 16.27 6.85
CA VAL A 188 8.73 16.47 7.23
C VAL A 188 9.22 15.36 8.14
N LEU A 189 10.54 15.14 8.18
CA LEU A 189 11.18 14.33 9.22
C LEU A 189 11.78 15.24 10.30
N ILE A 190 11.42 14.99 11.56
CA ILE A 190 12.01 15.62 12.74
C ILE A 190 12.92 14.61 13.42
N LEU A 191 14.21 14.96 13.55
CA LEU A 191 15.18 14.08 14.19
C LEU A 191 14.99 14.06 15.71
N ALA A 192 15.06 12.88 16.30
CA ALA A 192 15.11 12.73 17.74
C ALA A 192 16.40 13.34 18.30
N GLN A 193 16.26 14.07 19.39
CA GLN A 193 17.37 14.57 20.20
C GLN A 193 17.51 13.71 21.45
N GLU A 194 18.68 13.77 22.08
CA GLU A 194 18.93 13.03 23.32
C GLU A 194 17.92 13.45 24.41
N GLY A 195 17.09 12.50 24.85
CA GLY A 195 16.01 12.73 25.81
C GLY A 195 14.65 13.16 25.22
N SER A 196 14.50 13.29 23.90
CA SER A 196 13.19 13.51 23.27
C SER A 196 12.50 12.18 22.96
N ASN A 197 11.27 12.00 23.47
CA ASN A 197 10.41 10.87 23.11
C ASN A 197 9.21 11.39 22.33
N PHE A 198 9.21 11.19 21.01
CA PHE A 198 8.04 11.50 20.20
C PHE A 198 6.95 10.44 20.42
N TYR A 199 5.69 10.85 20.26
CA TYR A 199 4.53 9.96 20.20
C TYR A 199 3.53 10.49 19.17
N ASN A 200 2.67 9.62 18.66
CA ASN A 200 1.68 9.99 17.64
C ASN A 200 0.73 11.08 18.16
N ASN A 201 0.35 12.00 17.28
CA ASN A 201 -0.48 13.17 17.56
C ASN A 201 0.15 14.22 18.50
N GLN A 202 1.44 14.08 18.83
CA GLN A 202 2.15 15.12 19.56
C GLN A 202 2.29 16.37 18.71
N ILE A 203 2.02 17.54 19.31
CA ILE A 203 2.28 18.83 18.68
C ILE A 203 3.69 19.30 19.01
N VAL A 204 4.54 19.38 17.98
CA VAL A 204 5.85 20.01 18.04
C VAL A 204 5.70 21.49 17.69
N LYS A 205 5.91 22.36 18.69
CA LYS A 205 5.77 23.81 18.51
C LYS A 205 7.02 24.41 17.87
N ALA A 206 6.82 25.23 16.84
CA ALA A 206 7.88 26.09 16.32
C ALA A 206 8.29 27.12 17.38
N PRO A 207 9.57 27.18 17.78
CA PRO A 207 10.04 28.20 18.72
C PRO A 207 9.85 29.60 18.13
N GLN A 208 9.47 30.58 18.97
CA GLN A 208 9.30 31.96 18.50
C GLN A 208 10.59 32.51 17.89
N GLY A 209 10.46 33.17 16.75
CA GLY A 209 11.58 33.76 16.01
C GLY A 209 12.44 32.76 15.22
N LYS A 210 12.23 31.45 15.40
CA LYS A 210 12.89 30.40 14.62
C LYS A 210 12.01 29.94 13.46
N CYS A 211 12.63 29.29 12.49
CA CYS A 211 11.88 28.57 11.45
C CYS A 211 12.38 27.15 11.26
N ALA A 212 11.50 26.26 10.81
CA ALA A 212 11.84 24.93 10.36
C ALA A 212 12.64 25.06 9.06
N ARG A 213 13.96 24.93 9.17
CA ARG A 213 14.85 24.93 8.01
C ARG A 213 15.13 23.50 7.57
N GLN A 214 15.17 23.30 6.27
CA GLN A 214 15.59 22.03 5.71
C GLN A 214 17.07 21.82 6.01
N ILE A 215 17.40 20.72 6.67
CA ILE A 215 18.78 20.30 6.97
C ILE A 215 19.15 19.00 6.27
N GLY A 216 18.26 18.48 5.43
CA GLY A 216 18.49 17.27 4.67
C GLY A 216 17.24 16.77 3.96
N ASN A 217 17.38 15.60 3.37
CA ASN A 217 16.30 14.84 2.73
C ASN A 217 16.20 13.47 3.40
N TYR A 218 14.97 13.02 3.60
CA TYR A 218 14.66 11.67 4.03
C TYR A 218 13.88 10.96 2.93
N LYS A 219 14.48 9.89 2.41
CA LYS A 219 13.92 9.00 1.40
C LYS A 219 13.41 7.75 2.09
N TYR A 220 12.13 7.46 1.95
CA TYR A 220 11.51 6.26 2.51
C TYR A 220 10.51 5.66 1.53
N GLN A 221 10.21 4.36 1.69
CA GLN A 221 9.20 3.70 0.89
C GLN A 221 7.84 3.87 1.56
N ASN A 222 6.87 4.32 0.78
CA ASN A 222 5.49 4.49 1.20
C ASN A 222 4.59 3.91 0.09
N TYR A 223 3.85 2.84 0.39
CA TYR A 223 2.97 2.14 -0.56
C TYR A 223 3.67 1.83 -1.91
N GLY A 224 4.85 1.21 -1.87
CA GLY A 224 5.61 0.86 -3.09
C GLY A 224 6.25 2.04 -3.82
N THR A 225 5.92 3.28 -3.44
CA THR A 225 6.51 4.49 -3.99
C THR A 225 7.57 5.03 -3.07
N THR A 226 8.67 5.50 -3.66
CA THR A 226 9.65 6.24 -2.89
C THR A 226 9.16 7.66 -2.67
N LYS A 227 8.89 8.01 -1.42
CA LYS A 227 8.63 9.38 -1.00
C LYS A 227 9.92 10.02 -0.49
N VAL A 228 10.12 11.30 -0.82
CA VAL A 228 11.25 12.10 -0.36
C VAL A 228 10.69 13.32 0.35
N ILE A 229 11.03 13.47 1.62
CA ILE A 229 10.59 14.60 2.46
C ILE A 229 11.78 15.35 3.05
N PRO A 230 11.63 16.65 3.35
CA PRO A 230 12.68 17.40 4.02
C PRO A 230 12.89 16.91 5.46
N ILE A 231 14.14 16.80 5.86
CA ILE A 231 14.53 16.72 7.27
C ILE A 231 14.61 18.16 7.77
N ILE A 232 13.94 18.49 8.87
CA ILE A 232 13.92 19.85 9.40
C ILE A 232 14.61 19.98 10.75
N ALA A 233 15.12 21.19 11.01
CA ALA A 233 15.48 21.64 12.35
C ALA A 233 15.05 23.09 12.55
N PHE A 234 14.60 23.42 13.76
CA PHE A 234 14.28 24.80 14.12
C PHE A 234 15.55 25.60 14.38
N LYS A 235 15.83 26.56 13.50
CA LYS A 235 16.99 27.44 13.60
C LYS A 235 16.58 28.90 13.56
#